data_AF-A0A5M8Q6P7-F1
#
_entry.id   AF-A0A5M8Q6P7-F1
#
_cell.length_a   1.000
_cell.length_b   1.000
_cell.length_c   1.000
_cell.angle_alpha   90.00
_cell.angle_beta   90.00
_cell.angle_gamma   90.00
#
_symmetry.space_group_name_H-M   'P 1'
#
loop_
_entity.id
_entity.type
_entity.pdbx_description
1 polymer ?
#
loop_
_entity_poly.entity_id
_entity_poly.type
_entity_poly.pdbx_seq_one_letter_code
_entity_poly.pdbx_strand_id
1 'polypeptide(L)'
;MPIEARRFLAVADVAEVLGTTPAAVVELLEAGELRGVRVGGAWRVADDEVQSWVDRELELERRRGLWRQAQSASIADLFGQR
;
A
#
# COMPACT_ATOMS: atom_id res chain seq x y z
N MET A 1 14.88 -22.06 -17.87
CA MET A 1 14.32 -20.99 -17.04
C MET A 1 13.63 -21.64 -15.86
N PRO A 2 14.11 -21.49 -14.62
CA PRO A 2 13.31 -21.90 -13.47
C PRO A 2 12.03 -21.06 -13.49
N ILE A 3 10.89 -21.74 -13.35
CA ILE A 3 9.62 -21.06 -13.07
C ILE A 3 9.75 -20.62 -11.62
N GLU A 4 9.99 -19.34 -11.37
CA GLU A 4 9.97 -18.82 -10.01
C GLU A 4 8.54 -18.96 -9.50
N ALA A 5 8.35 -19.88 -8.55
CA ALA A 5 7.05 -20.13 -7.97
C ALA A 5 6.65 -18.90 -7.15
N ARG A 6 5.58 -18.23 -7.60
CA ARG A 6 4.93 -17.13 -6.87
C ARG A 6 4.66 -17.57 -5.43
N ARG A 7 5.18 -16.85 -4.44
CA ARG A 7 4.92 -17.18 -3.04
C ARG A 7 3.59 -16.54 -2.64
N PHE A 8 2.71 -17.36 -2.07
CA PHE A 8 1.44 -16.88 -1.55
C PHE A 8 1.49 -16.82 -0.03
N LEU A 9 1.07 -15.69 0.51
CA LEU A 9 0.99 -15.37 1.93
C LEU A 9 -0.46 -15.51 2.40
N ALA A 10 -0.63 -15.99 3.64
CA ALA A 10 -1.91 -15.89 4.32
C ALA A 10 -2.13 -14.46 4.83
N VAL A 11 -3.38 -14.12 5.14
CA VAL A 11 -3.74 -12.81 5.70
C VAL A 11 -2.92 -12.46 6.94
N ALA A 12 -2.66 -13.44 7.81
CA ALA A 12 -1.84 -13.26 9.00
C ALA A 12 -0.40 -12.84 8.66
N ASP A 13 0.23 -13.52 7.70
CA ASP A 13 1.60 -13.19 7.27
C ASP A 13 1.66 -11.79 6.63
N VAL A 14 0.65 -11.43 5.83
CA VAL A 14 0.56 -10.09 5.24
C VAL A 14 0.40 -9.02 6.32
N ALA A 15 -0.39 -9.30 7.36
CA ALA A 15 -0.57 -8.39 8.48
C ALA A 15 0.74 -8.16 9.23
N GLU A 16 1.55 -9.21 9.44
CA GLU A 16 2.89 -9.10 10.03
C GLU A 16 3.82 -8.26 9.15
N VAL A 17 3.84 -8.51 7.83
CA VAL A 17 4.67 -7.76 6.88
C VAL A 17 4.32 -6.27 6.85
N LEU A 18 3.03 -5.94 6.89
CA LEU A 18 2.54 -4.56 6.85
C LEU A 18 2.48 -3.90 8.24
N GLY A 19 2.78 -4.63 9.31
CA GLY A 19 2.70 -4.12 10.69
C GLY A 19 1.28 -3.72 11.11
N THR A 20 0.27 -4.46 10.64
CA THR A 20 -1.17 -4.17 10.87
C THR A 20 -1.91 -5.39 11.43
N THR A 21 -3.24 -5.31 11.55
CA THR A 21 -4.08 -6.43 11.99
C THR A 21 -4.60 -7.25 10.81
N PRO A 22 -4.86 -8.56 11.00
CA PRO A 22 -5.49 -9.38 9.95
C PRO A 22 -6.84 -8.84 9.47
N ALA A 23 -7.62 -8.21 10.35
CA ALA A 23 -8.89 -7.59 10.00
C ALA A 23 -8.70 -6.43 9.01
N ALA A 24 -7.73 -5.55 9.26
CA ALA A 24 -7.40 -4.46 8.35
C ALA A 24 -6.94 -4.98 6.97
N VAL A 25 -6.18 -6.07 6.92
CA VAL A 25 -5.80 -6.70 5.64
C VAL A 25 -7.02 -7.24 4.89
N VAL A 26 -7.99 -7.83 5.59
CA VAL A 26 -9.25 -8.27 4.97
C VAL A 26 -10.03 -7.09 4.40
N GLU A 27 -10.13 -5.99 5.13
CA GLU A 27 -10.78 -4.76 4.64
C GLU A 27 -10.12 -4.24 3.36
N LEU A 28 -8.77 -4.22 3.29
CA LEU A 28 -8.04 -3.83 2.08
C LEU A 28 -8.31 -4.77 0.88
N LEU A 29 -8.44 -6.08 1.15
CA LEU A 29 -8.75 -7.08 0.13
C LEU A 29 -10.20 -6.93 -0.38
N GLU A 30 -11.15 -6.66 0.51
CA GLU A 30 -12.56 -6.45 0.17
C GLU A 30 -12.79 -5.12 -0.55
N ALA A 31 -12.06 -4.07 -0.17
CA ALA A 31 -12.04 -2.79 -0.85
C ALA A 31 -11.35 -2.85 -2.24
N GLY A 32 -10.61 -3.92 -2.52
CA GLY A 32 -9.86 -4.10 -3.76
C GLY A 32 -8.58 -3.25 -3.84
N GLU A 33 -8.16 -2.64 -2.73
CA GLU A 33 -6.90 -1.89 -2.63
C GLU A 33 -5.70 -2.84 -2.67
N LEU A 34 -5.82 -3.96 -1.95
CA LEU A 34 -4.87 -5.06 -2.01
C LEU A 34 -5.44 -6.19 -2.88
N ARG A 35 -4.66 -6.72 -3.82
CA ARG A 35 -5.09 -7.80 -4.70
C ARG A 35 -4.76 -9.16 -4.10
N GLY A 36 -5.77 -10.01 -3.95
CA GLY A 36 -5.61 -11.39 -3.50
C GLY A 36 -6.56 -12.33 -4.23
N VAL A 37 -6.37 -13.63 -4.03
CA VAL A 37 -7.24 -14.69 -4.53
C VAL A 37 -7.82 -15.49 -3.37
N ARG A 38 -9.05 -15.96 -3.51
CA ARG A 38 -9.70 -16.80 -2.51
C ARG A 38 -9.54 -18.27 -2.90
N VAL A 39 -8.88 -19.05 -2.06
CA VAL A 39 -8.61 -20.48 -2.27
C VAL A 39 -9.13 -21.25 -1.07
N GLY A 40 -10.08 -22.17 -1.28
CA GLY A 40 -10.67 -22.96 -0.19
C GLY A 40 -11.33 -22.11 0.91
N GLY A 41 -11.87 -20.95 0.56
CA GLY A 41 -12.52 -20.03 1.51
C GLY A 41 -11.56 -19.04 2.19
N ALA A 42 -10.25 -19.23 2.09
CA ALA A 42 -9.23 -18.35 2.66
C ALA A 42 -8.61 -17.42 1.61
N TRP A 43 -8.26 -16.21 2.01
CA TRP A 43 -7.49 -15.29 1.16
C TRP A 43 -6.03 -15.71 1.07
N ARG A 44 -5.48 -15.55 -0.13
CA ARG A 44 -4.07 -15.75 -0.48
C ARG A 44 -3.60 -14.54 -1.28
N VAL A 45 -2.53 -13.93 -0.82
CA VAL A 45 -1.96 -12.73 -1.44
C VAL A 45 -0.58 -13.11 -1.96
N ALA A 46 -0.27 -12.77 -3.21
CA ALA A 46 1.08 -13.00 -3.71
C ALA A 46 2.06 -12.03 -3.03
N ASP A 47 3.26 -12.50 -2.71
CA ASP A 47 4.26 -11.69 -2.00
C ASP A 47 4.62 -10.41 -2.76
N ASP A 48 4.76 -10.49 -4.08
CA ASP A 48 5.06 -9.32 -4.90
C ASP A 48 3.84 -8.40 -5.10
N GLU A 49 2.61 -8.88 -4.88
CA GLU A 49 1.43 -7.98 -4.82
C GLU A 49 1.47 -7.12 -3.55
N VAL A 50 1.92 -7.69 -2.43
CA VAL A 50 2.15 -6.93 -1.20
C VAL A 50 3.20 -5.86 -1.44
N GLN A 51 4.35 -6.24 -2.03
CA GLN A 51 5.40 -5.27 -2.36
C GLN A 51 4.91 -4.18 -3.33
N SER A 52 4.20 -4.58 -4.38
CA SER A 52 3.63 -3.64 -5.36
C SER A 52 2.61 -2.70 -4.73
N TRP A 53 1.86 -3.14 -3.72
CA TRP A 53 0.93 -2.28 -2.99
C TRP A 53 1.69 -1.25 -2.14
N VAL A 54 2.71 -1.67 -1.40
CA VAL A 54 3.57 -0.75 -0.61
C VAL A 54 4.21 0.31 -1.51
N ASP A 55 4.73 -0.08 -2.68
CA ASP A 55 5.35 0.85 -3.62
C ASP A 55 4.34 1.89 -4.15
N ARG A 56 3.09 1.48 -4.42
CA ARG A 56 2.01 2.39 -4.80
C ARG A 56 1.68 3.38 -3.69
N GLU A 57 1.53 2.91 -2.45
CA GLU A 57 1.22 3.77 -1.30
C GLU A 57 2.33 4.78 -1.01
N LEU A 58 3.60 4.35 -1.06
CA LEU A 58 4.74 5.24 -0.89
C LEU A 58 4.84 6.28 -2.02
N GLU A 59 4.53 5.91 -3.26
CA GLU A 59 4.45 6.87 -4.38
C GLU A 59 3.29 7.87 -4.20
N LEU A 60 2.13 7.42 -3.74
CA LEU A 60 1.01 8.31 -3.40
C LEU A 60 1.39 9.28 -2.30
N GLU A 61 2.07 8.82 -1.25
CA GLU A 61 2.53 9.67 -0.15
C GLU A 61 3.63 10.64 -0.59
N ARG A 62 4.52 10.22 -1.50
CA ARG A 62 5.51 11.09 -2.16
C ARG A 62 4.83 12.21 -2.94
N ARG A 63 3.81 11.89 -3.74
CA ARG A 63 3.01 12.89 -4.49
C ARG A 63 2.27 13.85 -3.55
N ARG A 64 1.73 13.35 -2.44
CA ARG A 64 1.09 14.18 -1.40
C ARG A 64 2.09 15.05 -0.65
N GLY A 65 3.31 14.56 -0.41
CA GLY A 65 4.41 15.32 0.17
C GLY A 65 4.86 16.50 -0.69
N LEU A 66 4.94 16.30 -2.00
CA LEU A 66 5.19 17.37 -2.97
C LEU A 66 4.06 18.42 -2.96
N TRP A 67 2.79 18.00 -2.81
CA TRP A 67 1.66 18.94 -2.63
C TRP A 67 1.68 19.67 -1.27
N ARG A 68 2.07 19.02 -0.16
CA ARG A 68 2.23 19.66 1.15
C ARG A 68 3.37 20.68 1.18
N GLN A 69 4.52 20.36 0.56
CA GLN A 69 5.61 21.32 0.38
C GLN A 69 5.25 22.45 -0.59
N ALA A 70 4.54 22.15 -1.68
CA ALA A 70 4.06 23.18 -2.61
C ALA A 70 3.03 24.12 -1.96
N GLN A 71 2.13 23.64 -1.10
CA GLN A 71 1.21 24.48 -0.32
C GLN A 71 1.93 25.29 0.77
N SER A 72 2.92 24.72 1.47
CA SER A 72 3.68 25.48 2.47
C SER A 72 4.55 26.57 1.84
N ALA A 73 5.15 26.30 0.67
CA ALA A 73 5.91 27.30 -0.08
C ALA A 73 4.99 28.40 -0.67
N SER A 74 3.85 28.01 -1.24
CA SER A 74 2.91 28.94 -1.88
C SER A 74 2.16 29.83 -0.88
N ILE A 75 1.93 29.38 0.36
CA ILE A 75 1.32 30.20 1.42
C ILE A 75 2.32 31.24 1.96
N ALA A 76 3.59 30.88 2.15
CA ALA A 76 4.62 31.80 2.65
C ALA A 76 4.88 32.96 1.67
N ASP A 77 4.87 32.68 0.37
CA ASP A 77 5.06 33.70 -0.67
C ASP A 77 3.85 34.65 -0.81
N LEU A 78 2.63 34.21 -0.50
CA LEU A 78 1.40 35.03 -0.61
C LEU A 78 1.26 36.06 0.52
N PHE A 79 1.85 35.79 1.69
CA PHE A 79 1.83 36.69 2.85
C PHE A 79 3.12 37.52 3.02
N GLY A 80 4.05 37.42 2.07
CA GLY A 80 5.39 38.00 2.14
C GLY A 80 5.61 39.26 1.30
N GLN A 81 4.77 40.30 1.37
CA GLN A 81 5.22 41.67 1.02
C GLN A 81 4.30 42.82 1.52
N ARG A 82 4.30 43.09 2.84
CA ARG A 82 4.50 44.41 3.49
C ARG A 82 4.09 44.40 4.95
#